data_AF-A0A0E3LSZ1-F1
#
_entry.id   AF-A0A0E3LSZ1-F1
#
_cell.length_a   1.000
_cell.length_b   1.000
_cell.length_c   1.000
_cell.angle_alpha   90.00
_cell.angle_beta   90.00
_cell.angle_gamma   90.00
#
_symmetry.space_group_name_H-M   'P 1'
#
loop_
_entity.id
_entity.type
_entity.pdbx_description
1 polymer ?
#
loop_
_entity_poly.entity_id
_entity_poly.type
_entity_poly.pdbx_seq_one_letter_code
_entity_poly.pdbx_strand_id
1 'polypeptide(L)'
;MLVEGIRGTGKTHVLKMISSRCINSYPERKILPIYISLAKVSEWQGSDIRLFRIQLYASIVTSTLSIIETEKARIAVQRRENGTAIETIKRMFGLKGENDIDELMKRIKSLNDTLIGQLTYIPDKILNKTKVESQVKAGFSAGEKVQVTLEDFFANLSEKEVQYVGKTLAYENAAGFIIEFFRQLKQILNYNYAILLLDECSEATEEAQIEIFRLLKLIRGAFTSDMETNYVYFFASVYPPYATKYPSKTKGVSFNFDPGQDAGVEYLQLDELSDEYEAFFHELTRKRLEYVFGRYVTDTISEIFENEKAFLLAAYCANGIPRRYLEILKQSYDNLCQRSGSERELKKISQKDVESAVQTIAAGQILAQNKLDDDDFKIIEEISKRIRTRNKKTETENKDKPEPIPANVYFTISRSQFSKLTNLLLQGCIHDKGRTRLRKYYKEEGAHGILLMLDLSLSLYDGAVDKRRALDIFKQDLKDNAKSGYLYCQDFDLNQFDYLKYK
;
A
#
# COMPACT_ATOMS: atom_id res chain seq x y z
N MET A 1 1.10 -10.62 -8.79
CA MET A 1 2.01 -10.39 -7.65
C MET A 1 1.33 -9.46 -6.66
N LEU A 2 1.58 -9.64 -5.37
CA LEU A 2 1.17 -8.71 -4.31
C LEU A 2 2.38 -7.88 -3.89
N VAL A 3 2.22 -6.56 -3.87
CA VAL A 3 3.21 -5.60 -3.38
C VAL A 3 2.76 -5.21 -1.97
N GLU A 4 3.36 -5.84 -0.97
CA GLU A 4 2.97 -5.72 0.43
C GLU A 4 3.83 -4.68 1.15
N GLY A 5 3.29 -3.99 2.15
CA GLY A 5 4.06 -3.08 3.00
C GLY A 5 3.16 -2.18 3.81
N ILE A 6 3.67 -1.58 4.89
CA ILE A 6 2.91 -0.63 5.69
C ILE A 6 2.77 0.74 5.00
N ARG A 7 2.15 1.70 5.66
CA ARG A 7 1.99 3.05 5.09
C ARG A 7 3.36 3.71 4.87
N GLY A 8 3.53 4.37 3.73
CA GLY A 8 4.74 5.15 3.43
C GLY A 8 5.91 4.37 2.82
N THR A 9 5.79 3.06 2.66
CA THR A 9 6.87 2.23 2.08
C THR A 9 7.06 2.39 0.57
N GLY A 10 6.16 3.10 -0.11
CA GLY A 10 6.30 3.43 -1.53
C GLY A 10 5.56 2.53 -2.51
N LYS A 11 4.63 1.68 -2.04
CA LYS A 11 3.83 0.77 -2.90
C LYS A 11 3.24 1.47 -4.14
N THR A 12 2.53 2.59 -3.94
CA THR A 12 1.97 3.42 -5.02
C THR A 12 3.04 3.90 -6.01
N HIS A 13 4.21 4.29 -5.53
CA HIS A 13 5.30 4.77 -6.39
C HIS A 13 5.85 3.63 -7.25
N VAL A 14 5.98 2.42 -6.69
CA VAL A 14 6.39 1.23 -7.45
C VAL A 14 5.38 0.92 -8.55
N LEU A 15 4.07 0.93 -8.25
CA LEU A 15 3.04 0.69 -9.27
C LEU A 15 3.07 1.78 -10.37
N LYS A 16 3.16 3.05 -10.01
CA LYS A 16 3.27 4.16 -10.99
C LYS A 16 4.55 4.09 -11.83
N MET A 17 5.66 3.67 -11.23
CA MET A 17 6.92 3.43 -11.93
C MET A 17 6.79 2.30 -12.95
N ILE A 18 6.17 1.17 -12.56
CA ILE A 18 5.91 0.05 -13.48
C ILE A 18 5.06 0.55 -14.65
N SER A 19 3.97 1.27 -14.38
CA SER A 19 3.09 1.85 -15.41
C SER A 19 3.89 2.72 -16.40
N SER A 20 4.68 3.66 -15.88
CA SER A 20 5.46 4.60 -16.70
C SER A 20 6.51 3.87 -17.55
N ARG A 21 7.20 2.87 -16.97
CA ARG A 21 8.18 2.06 -17.71
C ARG A 21 7.54 1.23 -18.83
N CYS A 22 6.37 0.64 -18.56
CA CYS A 22 5.62 -0.12 -19.58
C CYS A 22 5.18 0.77 -20.75
N ILE A 23 4.67 1.98 -20.48
CA ILE A 23 4.30 2.94 -21.54
C ILE A 23 5.52 3.40 -22.34
N ASN A 24 6.64 3.72 -21.67
CA ASN A 24 7.85 4.17 -22.34
C ASN A 24 8.50 3.09 -23.22
N SER A 25 8.40 1.82 -22.81
CA SER A 25 8.93 0.67 -23.56
C SER A 25 7.86 -0.05 -24.41
N TYR A 26 6.67 0.51 -24.54
CA TYR A 26 5.55 -0.12 -25.26
C TYR A 26 5.90 -0.49 -26.71
N PRO A 27 6.57 0.36 -27.52
CA PRO A 27 6.88 0.03 -28.92
C PRO A 27 7.64 -1.29 -29.10
N GLU A 28 8.48 -1.64 -28.12
CA GLU A 28 9.30 -2.84 -28.11
C GLU A 28 8.62 -4.00 -27.37
N ARG A 29 8.15 -3.74 -26.14
CA ARG A 29 7.65 -4.79 -25.23
C ARG A 29 6.18 -5.10 -25.39
N LYS A 30 5.39 -4.15 -25.93
CA LYS A 30 3.94 -4.23 -26.13
C LYS A 30 3.19 -4.69 -24.88
N ILE A 31 3.52 -4.08 -23.74
CA ILE A 31 2.86 -4.37 -22.46
C ILE A 31 1.94 -3.19 -22.16
N LEU A 32 0.62 -3.43 -22.10
CA LEU A 32 -0.35 -2.37 -21.79
C LEU A 32 -0.54 -2.26 -20.27
N PRO A 33 -0.07 -1.20 -19.59
CA PRO A 33 -0.32 -1.03 -18.16
C PRO A 33 -1.68 -0.35 -17.93
N ILE A 34 -2.39 -0.76 -16.88
CA ILE A 34 -3.65 -0.16 -16.43
C ILE A 34 -3.55 0.10 -14.94
N TYR A 35 -3.42 1.36 -14.54
CA TYR A 35 -3.33 1.75 -13.14
C TYR A 35 -4.69 2.18 -12.60
N ILE A 36 -5.11 1.58 -11.47
CA ILE A 36 -6.34 1.88 -10.75
C ILE A 36 -5.99 2.15 -9.29
N SER A 37 -6.34 3.33 -8.77
CA SER A 37 -6.35 3.57 -7.33
C SER A 37 -7.74 3.26 -6.79
N LEU A 38 -7.79 2.32 -5.84
CA LEU A 38 -9.04 1.89 -5.25
C LEU A 38 -9.55 2.86 -4.19
N ALA A 39 -8.76 3.81 -3.67
CA ALA A 39 -9.27 4.84 -2.78
C ALA A 39 -10.44 5.64 -3.39
N LYS A 40 -10.38 5.92 -4.71
CA LYS A 40 -11.48 6.60 -5.42
C LYS A 40 -12.70 5.70 -5.64
N VAL A 41 -12.47 4.38 -5.74
CA VAL A 41 -13.53 3.39 -5.96
C VAL A 41 -14.19 3.02 -4.63
N SER A 42 -13.44 3.05 -3.53
CA SER A 42 -13.91 2.71 -2.20
C SER A 42 -14.87 3.73 -1.59
N GLU A 43 -14.82 4.99 -2.05
CA GLU A 43 -15.82 6.02 -1.69
C GLU A 43 -17.26 5.60 -2.03
N TRP A 44 -17.42 4.66 -2.97
CA TRP A 44 -18.72 4.17 -3.47
C TRP A 44 -19.16 2.85 -2.84
N GLN A 45 -18.46 2.38 -1.79
CA GLN A 45 -18.78 1.21 -0.99
C GLN A 45 -19.98 1.43 -0.06
N GLY A 46 -21.02 2.12 -0.53
CA GLY A 46 -22.31 2.10 0.17
C GLY A 46 -22.80 0.67 0.43
N SER A 47 -23.96 0.51 1.06
CA SER A 47 -24.53 -0.77 1.56
C SER A 47 -24.67 -1.93 0.55
N ASP A 48 -24.23 -1.81 -0.71
CA ASP A 48 -24.36 -2.83 -1.75
C ASP A 48 -23.06 -3.10 -2.52
N ILE A 49 -22.56 -4.33 -2.42
CA ILE A 49 -21.35 -4.83 -3.11
C ILE A 49 -21.47 -4.82 -4.64
N ARG A 50 -22.68 -4.88 -5.19
CA ARG A 50 -22.92 -4.82 -6.64
C ARG A 50 -22.52 -3.46 -7.21
N LEU A 51 -22.72 -2.38 -6.46
CA LEU A 51 -22.30 -1.03 -6.87
C LEU A 51 -20.78 -0.91 -6.95
N PHE A 52 -20.09 -1.42 -5.93
CA PHE A 52 -18.63 -1.50 -5.93
C PHE A 52 -18.12 -2.29 -7.14
N ARG A 53 -18.76 -3.42 -7.46
CA ARG A 53 -18.39 -4.26 -8.61
C ARG A 53 -18.53 -3.53 -9.94
N ILE A 54 -19.64 -2.80 -10.16
CA ILE A 54 -19.83 -1.96 -11.34
C ILE A 54 -18.74 -0.89 -11.42
N GLN A 55 -18.50 -0.17 -10.32
CA GLN A 55 -17.49 0.89 -10.26
C GLN A 55 -16.08 0.38 -10.55
N LEU A 56 -15.69 -0.76 -9.96
CA LEU A 56 -14.39 -1.39 -10.18
C LEU A 56 -14.19 -1.74 -11.65
N TYR A 57 -15.14 -2.47 -12.25
CA TYR A 57 -14.99 -2.98 -13.61
C TYR A 57 -15.14 -1.88 -14.66
N ALA A 58 -16.07 -0.94 -14.47
CA ALA A 58 -16.18 0.23 -15.33
C ALA A 58 -14.91 1.10 -15.27
N SER A 59 -14.34 1.31 -14.07
CA SER A 59 -13.08 2.05 -13.91
C SER A 59 -11.89 1.38 -14.61
N ILE A 60 -11.81 0.04 -14.59
CA ILE A 60 -10.79 -0.71 -15.34
C ILE A 60 -10.93 -0.43 -16.84
N VAL A 61 -12.14 -0.54 -17.39
CA VAL A 61 -12.37 -0.31 -18.82
C VAL A 61 -12.08 1.14 -19.18
N THR A 62 -12.65 2.12 -18.47
CA THR A 62 -12.43 3.56 -18.72
C THR A 62 -10.95 3.93 -18.64
N SER A 63 -10.21 3.41 -17.66
CA SER A 63 -8.77 3.68 -17.52
C SER A 63 -7.98 3.06 -18.67
N THR A 64 -8.34 1.85 -19.09
CA THR A 64 -7.73 1.19 -20.26
C THR A 64 -7.88 2.04 -21.51
N LEU A 65 -9.10 2.51 -21.79
CA LEU A 65 -9.41 3.32 -22.97
C LEU A 65 -8.74 4.69 -22.91
N SER A 66 -8.67 5.30 -21.73
CA SER A 66 -7.98 6.58 -21.53
C SER A 66 -6.48 6.48 -21.81
N ILE A 67 -5.84 5.37 -21.44
CA ILE A 67 -4.43 5.12 -21.75
C ILE A 67 -4.22 4.93 -23.25
N ILE A 68 -5.08 4.17 -23.91
CA ILE A 68 -5.02 3.96 -25.37
C ILE A 68 -5.17 5.28 -26.12
N GLU A 69 -6.08 6.14 -25.67
CA GLU A 69 -6.32 7.45 -26.25
C GLU A 69 -5.13 8.40 -26.02
N THR A 70 -4.64 8.50 -24.78
CA THR A 70 -3.54 9.41 -24.42
C THR A 70 -2.22 9.01 -25.08
N GLU A 71 -1.94 7.71 -25.14
CA GLU A 71 -0.70 7.15 -25.68
C GLU A 71 -0.88 6.61 -27.11
N LYS A 72 -1.88 7.12 -27.85
CA LYS A 72 -2.24 6.64 -29.19
C LYS A 72 -1.05 6.59 -30.14
N ALA A 73 -0.16 7.58 -30.11
CA ALA A 73 1.02 7.61 -30.98
C ALA A 73 1.97 6.41 -30.76
N ARG A 74 2.05 5.89 -29.54
CA ARG A 74 2.89 4.73 -29.20
C ARG A 74 2.16 3.41 -29.42
N ILE A 75 0.84 3.40 -29.21
CA ILE A 75 0.01 2.19 -29.23
C ILE A 75 -0.55 1.88 -30.63
N ALA A 76 -0.95 2.89 -31.40
CA ALA A 76 -1.71 2.73 -32.63
C ALA A 76 -0.90 2.16 -33.82
N VAL A 77 0.43 2.21 -33.76
CA VAL A 77 1.33 1.82 -34.86
C VAL A 77 1.20 0.35 -35.26
N GLN A 78 0.60 -0.49 -34.40
CA GLN A 78 0.61 -1.95 -34.58
C GLN A 78 -0.79 -2.60 -34.48
N ARG A 79 -1.86 -1.82 -34.63
CA ARG A 79 -3.24 -2.31 -34.60
C ARG A 79 -3.48 -3.32 -35.72
N ARG A 80 -4.29 -4.34 -35.43
CA ARG A 80 -4.80 -5.29 -36.42
C ARG A 80 -6.29 -5.05 -36.61
N GLU A 81 -6.73 -4.99 -37.86
CA GLU A 81 -8.15 -5.06 -38.16
C GLU A 81 -8.62 -6.49 -37.89
N ASN A 82 -9.31 -6.68 -36.76
CA ASN A 82 -9.94 -7.94 -36.40
C ASN A 82 -11.43 -7.73 -36.19
N GLY A 83 -12.20 -7.87 -37.28
CA GLY A 83 -13.64 -7.66 -37.28
C GLY A 83 -14.38 -8.55 -36.26
N THR A 84 -13.93 -9.79 -36.05
CA THR A 84 -14.54 -10.70 -35.07
C THR A 84 -14.35 -10.20 -33.63
N ALA A 85 -13.17 -9.67 -33.31
CA ALA A 85 -12.90 -9.10 -31.99
C ALA A 85 -13.72 -7.82 -31.76
N ILE A 86 -13.82 -6.97 -32.77
CA ILE A 86 -14.64 -5.74 -32.76
C ILE A 86 -16.11 -6.09 -32.51
N GLU A 87 -16.67 -7.05 -33.26
CA GLU A 87 -18.06 -7.50 -33.08
C GLU A 87 -18.31 -8.16 -31.72
N THR A 88 -17.30 -8.80 -31.14
CA THR A 88 -17.42 -9.37 -29.79
C THR A 88 -17.46 -8.28 -28.74
N ILE A 89 -16.58 -7.27 -28.82
CA ILE A 89 -16.63 -6.11 -27.93
C ILE A 89 -17.97 -5.36 -28.06
N LYS A 90 -18.46 -5.11 -29.27
CA LYS A 90 -19.79 -4.48 -29.47
C LYS A 90 -20.89 -5.22 -28.72
N ARG A 91 -20.94 -6.55 -28.85
CA ARG A 91 -21.92 -7.40 -28.15
C ARG A 91 -21.78 -7.31 -26.64
N MET A 92 -20.55 -7.29 -26.11
CA MET A 92 -20.30 -7.13 -24.68
C MET A 92 -20.85 -5.81 -24.12
N PHE A 93 -20.86 -4.73 -24.90
CA PHE A 93 -21.36 -3.43 -24.48
C PHE A 93 -22.78 -3.10 -25.01
N GLY A 94 -23.42 -4.02 -25.73
CA GLY A 94 -24.76 -3.82 -26.30
C GLY A 94 -24.82 -2.80 -27.46
N LEU A 95 -23.68 -2.51 -28.10
CA LEU A 95 -23.55 -1.49 -29.15
C LEU A 95 -23.92 -2.03 -30.55
N LYS A 96 -24.34 -1.15 -31.47
CA LYS A 96 -24.71 -1.48 -32.85
C LYS A 96 -24.17 -0.43 -33.84
N GLY A 97 -23.44 -0.89 -34.86
CA GLY A 97 -23.17 -0.11 -36.07
C GLY A 97 -21.78 0.57 -36.16
N GLU A 98 -20.89 0.42 -35.18
CA GLU A 98 -19.60 1.13 -35.15
C GLU A 98 -18.43 0.32 -35.73
N ASN A 99 -18.13 0.44 -37.02
CA ASN A 99 -17.01 -0.33 -37.60
C ASN A 99 -15.63 0.29 -37.33
N ASP A 100 -15.57 1.58 -37.02
CA ASP A 100 -14.32 2.25 -36.66
C ASP A 100 -13.93 1.96 -35.21
N ILE A 101 -12.68 1.50 -34.99
CA ILE A 101 -12.18 1.13 -33.67
C ILE A 101 -12.09 2.35 -32.76
N ASP A 102 -11.65 3.51 -33.26
CA ASP A 102 -11.49 4.70 -32.41
C ASP A 102 -12.85 5.22 -31.95
N GLU A 103 -13.86 5.22 -32.82
CA GLU A 103 -15.23 5.61 -32.49
C GLU A 103 -15.87 4.61 -31.53
N LEU A 104 -15.68 3.31 -31.74
CA LEU A 104 -16.13 2.26 -30.82
C LEU A 104 -15.53 2.47 -29.42
N MET A 105 -14.22 2.69 -29.32
CA MET A 105 -13.54 2.89 -28.03
C MET A 105 -14.03 4.16 -27.33
N LYS A 106 -14.25 5.26 -28.07
CA LYS A 106 -14.86 6.48 -27.51
C LYS A 106 -16.28 6.24 -27.01
N ARG A 107 -17.09 5.48 -27.76
CA ARG A 107 -18.47 5.16 -27.37
C ARG A 107 -18.51 4.33 -26.09
N ILE A 108 -17.65 3.31 -25.97
CA ILE A 108 -17.54 2.48 -24.75
C ILE A 108 -17.10 3.34 -23.56
N LYS A 109 -16.11 4.21 -23.75
CA LYS A 109 -15.65 5.12 -22.71
C LYS A 109 -16.77 6.03 -22.24
N SER A 110 -17.48 6.68 -23.17
CA SER A 110 -18.63 7.54 -22.86
C SER A 110 -19.75 6.79 -22.14
N LEU A 111 -20.03 5.54 -22.53
CA LEU A 111 -21.04 4.70 -21.89
C LEU A 111 -20.67 4.44 -20.42
N ASN A 112 -19.42 4.05 -20.16
CA ASN A 112 -18.94 3.81 -18.80
C ASN A 112 -18.88 5.09 -17.97
N ASP A 113 -18.45 6.21 -18.56
CA ASP A 113 -18.43 7.51 -17.88
C ASP A 113 -19.85 7.96 -17.52
N THR A 114 -20.83 7.74 -18.39
CA THR A 114 -22.26 7.96 -18.09
C THR A 114 -22.76 7.02 -16.99
N LEU A 115 -22.41 5.72 -17.04
CA LEU A 115 -22.77 4.75 -16.00
C LEU A 115 -22.21 5.16 -14.63
N ILE A 116 -20.92 5.49 -14.57
CA ILE A 116 -20.23 5.94 -13.35
C ILE A 116 -20.87 7.24 -12.86
N GLY A 117 -21.05 8.24 -13.73
CA GLY A 117 -21.64 9.52 -13.38
C GLY A 117 -23.08 9.40 -12.87
N GLN A 118 -23.90 8.55 -13.49
CA GLN A 118 -25.26 8.29 -13.03
C GLN A 118 -25.26 7.61 -11.66
N LEU A 119 -24.30 6.73 -11.35
CA LEU A 119 -24.13 6.14 -10.02
C LEU A 119 -23.70 7.16 -8.96
N THR A 120 -22.90 8.18 -9.34
CA THR A 120 -22.37 9.21 -8.43
C THR A 120 -23.45 10.10 -7.80
N TYR A 121 -24.50 10.47 -8.53
CA TYR A 121 -25.52 11.44 -8.06
C TYR A 121 -26.72 10.82 -7.32
N ILE A 122 -26.64 9.52 -7.02
CA ILE A 122 -27.78 8.74 -6.53
C ILE A 122 -27.89 8.66 -5.01
N PRO A 123 -26.80 8.60 -4.21
CA PRO A 123 -26.93 8.72 -2.76
C PRO A 123 -27.76 9.97 -2.37
N ASP A 124 -27.49 11.10 -3.01
CA ASP A 124 -28.18 12.37 -2.77
C ASP A 124 -29.62 12.43 -3.31
N LYS A 125 -29.90 11.89 -4.51
CA LYS A 125 -31.26 11.85 -5.07
C LYS A 125 -32.17 10.86 -4.34
N ILE A 126 -31.63 9.74 -3.87
CA ILE A 126 -32.36 8.76 -3.05
C ILE A 126 -32.67 9.36 -1.69
N LEU A 127 -31.71 10.00 -1.02
CA LEU A 127 -31.90 10.74 0.24
C LEU A 127 -32.94 11.86 0.12
N ASN A 128 -32.97 12.56 -1.02
CA ASN A 128 -33.93 13.64 -1.26
C ASN A 128 -35.34 13.12 -1.60
N LYS A 129 -35.49 12.03 -2.37
CA LYS A 129 -36.81 11.38 -2.59
C LYS A 129 -37.37 10.77 -1.31
N THR A 130 -36.52 10.17 -0.45
CA THR A 130 -36.99 9.67 0.86
C THR A 130 -37.50 10.79 1.75
N LYS A 131 -36.88 11.98 1.74
CA LYS A 131 -37.37 13.17 2.47
C LYS A 131 -38.69 13.73 1.91
N VAL A 132 -38.86 13.74 0.59
CA VAL A 132 -40.09 14.24 -0.05
C VAL A 132 -41.27 13.27 0.18
N GLU A 133 -41.06 11.96 0.08
CA GLU A 133 -42.12 10.97 0.31
C GLU A 133 -42.49 10.81 1.81
N SER A 134 -41.53 10.98 2.72
CA SER A 134 -41.82 10.99 4.16
C SER A 134 -42.53 12.27 4.64
N GLN A 135 -42.46 13.37 3.88
CA GLN A 135 -43.31 14.55 4.12
C GLN A 135 -44.73 14.40 3.55
N VAL A 136 -44.92 13.59 2.49
CA VAL A 136 -46.25 13.33 1.92
C VAL A 136 -47.03 12.26 2.69
N LYS A 137 -46.34 11.35 3.42
CA LYS A 137 -46.95 10.31 4.25
C LYS A 137 -46.95 10.61 5.76
N ALA A 138 -47.06 11.89 6.15
CA ALA A 138 -47.28 12.30 7.54
C ALA A 138 -48.77 12.13 7.97
N GLY A 139 -49.32 10.95 7.69
CA GLY A 139 -50.65 10.52 8.11
C GLY A 139 -50.72 9.00 7.98
N PHE A 140 -50.72 8.31 9.12
CA PHE A 140 -50.76 6.86 9.32
C PHE A 140 -49.42 6.08 9.37
N SER A 141 -49.00 5.84 10.63
CA SER A 141 -48.48 4.59 11.23
C SER A 141 -47.35 3.79 10.55
N ALA A 142 -46.28 3.60 11.35
CA ALA A 142 -45.40 2.43 11.42
C ALA A 142 -44.65 1.99 10.14
N GLY A 143 -43.55 2.70 9.84
CA GLY A 143 -42.23 2.08 9.88
C GLY A 143 -41.85 1.01 8.86
N GLU A 144 -42.23 1.11 7.59
CA GLU A 144 -41.50 0.43 6.50
C GLU A 144 -40.48 1.39 5.87
N LYS A 145 -39.19 1.13 6.10
CA LYS A 145 -38.12 1.73 5.30
C LYS A 145 -38.26 1.18 3.88
N VAL A 146 -38.82 1.96 2.97
CA VAL A 146 -38.81 1.64 1.53
C VAL A 146 -37.35 1.62 1.06
N GLN A 147 -36.81 0.42 0.94
CA GLN A 147 -35.45 0.17 0.45
C GLN A 147 -35.55 0.04 -1.07
N VAL A 148 -35.21 1.10 -1.80
CA VAL A 148 -35.16 1.08 -3.27
C VAL A 148 -34.17 0.00 -3.71
N THR A 149 -34.60 -0.92 -4.57
CA THR A 149 -33.79 -2.05 -5.02
C THR A 149 -32.91 -1.66 -6.22
N LEU A 150 -31.79 -2.35 -6.43
CA LEU A 150 -30.90 -2.11 -7.57
C LEU A 150 -31.60 -2.42 -8.91
N GLU A 151 -32.60 -3.30 -8.87
CA GLU A 151 -33.47 -3.60 -9.99
C GLU A 151 -34.30 -2.38 -10.41
N ASP A 152 -34.84 -1.62 -9.45
CA ASP A 152 -35.54 -0.35 -9.69
C ASP A 152 -34.60 0.73 -10.24
N PHE A 153 -33.32 0.72 -9.84
CA PHE A 153 -32.30 1.61 -10.40
C PHE A 153 -32.09 1.34 -11.89
N PHE A 154 -31.86 0.09 -12.28
CA PHE A 154 -31.64 -0.24 -13.68
C PHE A 154 -32.86 0.06 -14.54
N ALA A 155 -34.08 0.00 -14.00
CA ALA A 155 -35.28 0.39 -14.72
C ALA A 155 -35.35 1.91 -15.01
N ASN A 156 -34.68 2.73 -14.21
CA ASN A 156 -34.71 4.20 -14.29
C ASN A 156 -33.57 4.83 -15.11
N LEU A 157 -32.60 4.05 -15.60
CA LEU A 157 -31.54 4.57 -16.48
C LEU A 157 -32.11 4.88 -17.86
N SER A 158 -31.77 6.03 -18.43
CA SER A 158 -32.36 6.50 -19.69
C SER A 158 -31.91 5.73 -20.93
N GLU A 159 -30.72 5.12 -20.90
CA GLU A 159 -30.09 4.47 -22.06
C GLU A 159 -30.06 2.94 -21.89
N LYS A 160 -30.55 2.20 -22.89
CA LYS A 160 -30.65 0.73 -22.85
C LYS A 160 -29.28 0.07 -22.76
N GLU A 161 -28.27 0.66 -23.40
CA GLU A 161 -26.89 0.20 -23.40
C GLU A 161 -26.26 0.37 -22.01
N VAL A 162 -26.51 1.51 -21.35
CA VAL A 162 -26.08 1.76 -19.96
C VAL A 162 -26.73 0.78 -18.99
N GLN A 163 -28.04 0.50 -19.16
CA GLN A 163 -28.74 -0.53 -18.40
C GLN A 163 -28.12 -1.92 -18.59
N TYR A 164 -27.82 -2.28 -19.83
CA TYR A 164 -27.27 -3.58 -20.18
C TYR A 164 -25.90 -3.80 -19.54
N VAL A 165 -24.99 -2.83 -19.69
CA VAL A 165 -23.64 -2.90 -19.11
C VAL A 165 -23.72 -2.88 -17.59
N GLY A 166 -24.54 -2.00 -17.01
CA GLY A 166 -24.75 -1.92 -15.57
C GLY A 166 -25.22 -3.25 -14.97
N LYS A 167 -26.22 -3.90 -15.59
CA LYS A 167 -26.70 -5.23 -15.15
C LYS A 167 -25.60 -6.28 -15.27
N THR A 168 -24.90 -6.33 -16.39
CA THR A 168 -23.80 -7.29 -16.62
C THR A 168 -22.71 -7.15 -15.56
N LEU A 169 -22.26 -5.92 -15.27
CA LEU A 169 -21.21 -5.67 -14.29
C LEU A 169 -21.66 -5.88 -12.84
N ALA A 170 -22.96 -5.85 -12.57
CA ALA A 170 -23.52 -6.09 -11.25
C ALA A 170 -23.49 -7.58 -10.84
N TYR A 171 -23.29 -8.54 -11.75
CA TYR A 171 -23.27 -9.97 -11.42
C TYR A 171 -21.95 -10.42 -10.80
N GLU A 172 -21.98 -11.42 -9.91
CA GLU A 172 -20.77 -11.93 -9.24
C GLU A 172 -19.69 -12.47 -10.20
N ASN A 173 -20.10 -12.98 -11.37
CA ASN A 173 -19.21 -13.49 -12.39
C ASN A 173 -18.68 -12.41 -13.35
N ALA A 174 -18.95 -11.12 -13.10
CA ALA A 174 -18.53 -10.03 -14.00
C ALA A 174 -17.01 -9.86 -14.11
N ALA A 175 -16.19 -10.49 -13.26
CA ALA A 175 -14.75 -10.57 -13.51
C ALA A 175 -14.42 -11.30 -14.84
N GLY A 176 -15.26 -12.24 -15.28
CA GLY A 176 -15.14 -12.89 -16.60
C GLY A 176 -15.32 -11.92 -17.76
N PHE A 177 -16.16 -10.88 -17.57
CA PHE A 177 -16.32 -9.79 -18.54
C PHE A 177 -15.00 -9.05 -18.77
N ILE A 178 -14.25 -8.74 -17.70
CA ILE A 178 -12.97 -8.03 -17.80
C ILE A 178 -11.91 -8.87 -18.50
N ILE A 179 -11.84 -10.16 -18.17
CA ILE A 179 -10.93 -11.13 -18.80
C ILE A 179 -11.21 -11.20 -20.30
N GLU A 180 -12.48 -11.37 -20.70
CA GLU A 180 -12.89 -11.41 -22.09
C GLU A 180 -12.61 -10.08 -22.82
N PHE A 181 -12.85 -8.95 -22.16
CA PHE A 181 -12.56 -7.62 -22.72
C PHE A 181 -11.09 -7.49 -23.09
N PHE A 182 -10.17 -7.86 -22.18
CA PHE A 182 -8.74 -7.83 -22.49
C PHE A 182 -8.35 -8.85 -23.56
N ARG A 183 -8.96 -10.04 -23.58
CA ARG A 183 -8.73 -11.03 -24.64
C ARG A 183 -9.04 -10.45 -26.02
N GLN A 184 -10.18 -9.79 -26.19
CA GLN A 184 -10.55 -9.15 -27.45
C GLN A 184 -9.66 -7.93 -27.76
N LEU A 185 -9.34 -7.13 -26.74
CA LEU A 185 -8.49 -5.96 -26.91
C LEU A 185 -7.07 -6.35 -27.35
N LYS A 186 -6.54 -7.48 -26.87
CA LYS A 186 -5.25 -8.04 -27.32
C LYS A 186 -5.29 -8.33 -28.82
N GLN A 187 -6.39 -8.85 -29.34
CA GLN A 187 -6.53 -9.15 -30.76
C GLN A 187 -6.58 -7.89 -31.63
N ILE A 188 -7.15 -6.79 -31.12
CA ILE A 188 -7.27 -5.51 -31.84
C ILE A 188 -5.95 -4.72 -31.78
N LEU A 189 -5.34 -4.61 -30.61
CA LEU A 189 -4.13 -3.80 -30.39
C LEU A 189 -2.83 -4.57 -30.57
N ASN A 190 -2.89 -5.89 -30.66
CA ASN A 190 -1.74 -6.79 -30.85
C ASN A 190 -0.63 -6.59 -29.79
N TYR A 191 -1.03 -6.37 -28.54
CA TYR A 191 -0.10 -6.32 -27.41
C TYR A 191 0.25 -7.74 -26.93
N ASN A 192 1.36 -7.90 -26.19
CA ASN A 192 1.76 -9.20 -25.64
C ASN A 192 0.84 -9.60 -24.47
N TYR A 193 0.70 -8.71 -23.49
CA TYR A 193 -0.27 -8.81 -22.41
C TYR A 193 -0.56 -7.43 -21.79
N ALA A 194 -1.66 -7.34 -21.06
CA ALA A 194 -1.97 -6.22 -20.19
C ALA A 194 -1.48 -6.49 -18.77
N ILE A 195 -1.14 -5.44 -18.01
CA ILE A 195 -0.86 -5.51 -16.58
C ILE A 195 -1.83 -4.60 -15.86
N LEU A 196 -2.66 -5.18 -15.00
CA LEU A 196 -3.52 -4.45 -14.07
C LEU A 196 -2.74 -4.12 -12.79
N LEU A 197 -2.61 -2.83 -12.50
CA LEU A 197 -1.90 -2.28 -11.35
C LEU A 197 -2.95 -1.72 -10.38
N LEU A 198 -3.40 -2.54 -9.42
CA LEU A 198 -4.38 -2.16 -8.42
C LEU A 198 -3.67 -1.59 -7.19
N ASP A 199 -3.96 -0.33 -6.86
CA ASP A 199 -3.42 0.34 -5.69
C ASP A 199 -4.45 0.40 -4.56
N GLU A 200 -4.00 0.36 -3.31
CA GLU A 200 -4.80 0.55 -2.09
C GLU A 200 -5.89 -0.51 -1.89
N CYS A 201 -5.61 -1.77 -2.26
CA CYS A 201 -6.60 -2.86 -2.13
C CYS A 201 -7.08 -3.06 -0.71
N SER A 202 -6.21 -2.85 0.29
CA SER A 202 -6.52 -3.08 1.70
C SER A 202 -7.29 -1.94 2.38
N GLU A 203 -7.43 -0.79 1.72
CA GLU A 203 -8.23 0.34 2.23
C GLU A 203 -9.73 0.15 1.96
N ALA A 204 -10.08 -0.82 1.12
CA ALA A 204 -11.46 -1.18 0.83
C ALA A 204 -12.11 -1.95 2.01
N THR A 205 -13.45 -1.92 2.12
CA THR A 205 -14.20 -2.77 3.06
C THR A 205 -13.94 -4.26 2.86
N GLU A 206 -14.26 -5.09 3.84
CA GLU A 206 -14.02 -6.54 3.75
C GLU A 206 -14.72 -7.17 2.54
N GLU A 207 -15.98 -6.81 2.25
CA GLU A 207 -16.69 -7.34 1.08
C GLU A 207 -16.03 -6.90 -0.22
N ALA A 208 -15.59 -5.63 -0.30
CA ALA A 208 -14.91 -5.10 -1.47
C ALA A 208 -13.53 -5.74 -1.68
N GLN A 209 -12.77 -6.01 -0.61
CA GLN A 209 -11.54 -6.79 -0.66
C GLN A 209 -11.80 -8.19 -1.23
N ILE A 210 -12.87 -8.87 -0.80
CA ILE A 210 -13.25 -10.18 -1.35
C ILE A 210 -13.48 -10.10 -2.86
N GLU A 211 -14.17 -9.08 -3.36
CA GLU A 211 -14.38 -8.91 -4.81
C GLU A 211 -13.10 -8.61 -5.58
N ILE A 212 -12.22 -7.78 -5.03
CA ILE A 212 -10.90 -7.52 -5.61
C ILE A 212 -10.14 -8.84 -5.76
N PHE A 213 -10.06 -9.64 -4.69
CA PHE A 213 -9.36 -10.92 -4.73
C PHE A 213 -10.05 -11.96 -5.61
N ARG A 214 -11.37 -11.86 -5.82
CA ARG A 214 -12.11 -12.69 -6.80
C ARG A 214 -11.64 -12.39 -8.21
N LEU A 215 -11.53 -11.12 -8.59
CA LEU A 215 -10.95 -10.70 -9.86
C LEU A 215 -9.52 -11.23 -10.02
N LEU A 216 -8.66 -11.04 -9.00
CA LEU A 216 -7.28 -11.51 -9.05
C LEU A 216 -7.16 -13.03 -9.20
N LYS A 217 -8.02 -13.78 -8.50
CA LYS A 217 -8.08 -15.26 -8.61
C LYS A 217 -8.46 -15.70 -10.02
N LEU A 218 -9.39 -15.00 -10.66
CA LEU A 218 -9.83 -15.33 -12.02
C LEU A 218 -8.78 -14.97 -13.07
N ILE A 219 -8.11 -13.82 -12.93
CA ILE A 219 -6.93 -13.50 -13.75
C ILE A 219 -5.88 -14.60 -13.60
N ARG A 220 -5.66 -15.08 -12.36
CA ARG A 220 -4.76 -16.22 -12.10
C ARG A 220 -5.22 -17.52 -12.76
N GLY A 221 -6.50 -17.85 -12.65
CA GLY A 221 -7.09 -19.07 -13.21
C GLY A 221 -7.14 -19.08 -14.73
N ALA A 222 -7.10 -17.90 -15.37
CA ALA A 222 -6.99 -17.76 -16.81
C ALA A 222 -5.57 -18.02 -17.34
N PHE A 223 -4.56 -18.17 -16.46
CA PHE A 223 -3.20 -18.46 -16.89
C PHE A 223 -3.06 -19.91 -17.32
N THR A 224 -2.43 -20.11 -18.48
CA THR A 224 -1.80 -21.37 -18.82
C THR A 224 -0.28 -21.25 -18.68
N SER A 225 0.43 -22.38 -18.73
CA SER A 225 1.91 -22.40 -18.74
C SER A 225 2.50 -21.70 -19.96
N ASP A 226 1.71 -21.45 -21.00
CA ASP A 226 2.11 -20.73 -22.21
C ASP A 226 1.86 -19.22 -22.07
N MET A 227 2.94 -18.42 -22.07
CA MET A 227 2.86 -16.96 -21.98
C MET A 227 2.14 -16.33 -23.19
N GLU A 228 2.08 -16.99 -24.35
CA GLU A 228 1.38 -16.44 -25.52
C GLU A 228 -0.14 -16.43 -25.32
N THR A 229 -0.66 -17.38 -24.54
CA THR A 229 -2.09 -17.49 -24.23
C THR A 229 -2.55 -16.51 -23.16
N ASN A 230 -1.63 -15.99 -22.36
CA ASN A 230 -1.95 -15.10 -21.24
C ASN A 230 -2.14 -13.67 -21.75
N TYR A 231 -3.27 -13.04 -21.40
CA TYR A 231 -3.61 -11.69 -21.88
C TYR A 231 -3.65 -10.65 -20.76
N VAL A 232 -3.73 -11.03 -19.49
CA VAL A 232 -3.73 -10.09 -18.34
C VAL A 232 -2.89 -10.64 -17.20
N TYR A 233 -2.04 -9.78 -16.62
CA TYR A 233 -1.35 -9.98 -15.36
C TYR A 233 -1.77 -8.94 -14.33
N PHE A 234 -1.41 -9.13 -13.06
CA PHE A 234 -1.70 -8.15 -12.03
C PHE A 234 -0.53 -7.88 -11.08
N PHE A 235 -0.46 -6.63 -10.61
CA PHE A 235 0.19 -6.22 -9.38
C PHE A 235 -0.84 -5.53 -8.51
N ALA A 236 -0.99 -5.99 -7.26
CA ALA A 236 -1.91 -5.38 -6.32
C ALA A 236 -1.14 -4.91 -5.08
N SER A 237 -1.30 -3.63 -4.70
CA SER A 237 -0.72 -3.13 -3.46
C SER A 237 -1.62 -3.44 -2.28
N VAL A 238 -1.03 -4.02 -1.24
CA VAL A 238 -1.75 -4.49 -0.06
C VAL A 238 -0.99 -4.12 1.21
N TYR A 239 -1.71 -3.99 2.32
CA TYR A 239 -1.14 -4.10 3.65
C TYR A 239 -0.83 -5.55 4.00
N PRO A 240 -0.06 -5.78 5.06
CA PRO A 240 0.22 -7.14 5.48
C PRO A 240 -1.03 -7.91 5.93
N PRO A 241 -0.96 -9.24 6.10
CA PRO A 241 -2.13 -10.11 6.27
C PRO A 241 -2.95 -9.86 7.52
N TYR A 242 -2.44 -9.07 8.46
CA TYR A 242 -3.18 -8.63 9.64
C TYR A 242 -4.17 -7.49 9.35
N ALA A 243 -4.01 -6.78 8.23
CA ALA A 243 -4.91 -5.71 7.78
C ALA A 243 -5.57 -5.98 6.43
N THR A 244 -5.09 -7.00 5.69
CA THR A 244 -5.69 -7.44 4.44
C THR A 244 -6.50 -8.71 4.65
N LYS A 245 -7.78 -8.68 4.27
CA LYS A 245 -8.71 -9.79 4.38
C LYS A 245 -8.66 -10.65 3.12
N TYR A 246 -7.77 -11.64 3.14
CA TYR A 246 -7.72 -12.66 2.09
C TYR A 246 -8.91 -13.63 2.21
N PRO A 247 -9.68 -13.85 1.12
CA PRO A 247 -10.78 -14.82 1.05
C PRO A 247 -10.37 -16.23 1.48
N SER A 248 -11.19 -16.86 2.32
CA SER A 248 -11.02 -18.26 2.72
C SER A 248 -12.37 -18.96 2.92
N LYS A 249 -12.49 -20.17 2.39
CA LYS A 249 -13.60 -21.11 2.63
C LYS A 249 -13.77 -21.44 4.10
N THR A 250 -12.67 -21.53 4.85
CA THR A 250 -12.74 -21.76 6.31
C THR A 250 -13.34 -20.59 7.07
N LYS A 251 -13.37 -19.40 6.45
CA LYS A 251 -14.00 -18.17 6.99
C LYS A 251 -15.37 -17.90 6.35
N GLY A 252 -15.96 -18.87 5.67
CA GLY A 252 -17.31 -18.75 5.07
C GLY A 252 -17.36 -18.09 3.68
N VAL A 253 -16.24 -17.81 3.04
CA VAL A 253 -16.20 -17.24 1.68
C VAL A 253 -16.25 -18.36 0.63
N SER A 254 -16.85 -18.12 -0.54
CA SER A 254 -17.03 -19.16 -1.58
C SER A 254 -15.73 -19.67 -2.23
N PHE A 255 -14.59 -18.98 -2.03
CA PHE A 255 -13.30 -19.33 -2.62
C PHE A 255 -12.12 -18.98 -1.69
N ASN A 256 -10.96 -19.54 -2.00
CA ASN A 256 -9.69 -19.24 -1.32
C ASN A 256 -8.82 -18.34 -2.20
N PHE A 257 -8.16 -17.37 -1.58
CA PHE A 257 -7.01 -16.68 -2.15
C PHE A 257 -5.84 -16.80 -1.18
N ASP A 258 -4.81 -17.57 -1.57
CA ASP A 258 -3.67 -17.90 -0.72
C ASP A 258 -2.41 -17.17 -1.24
N PRO A 259 -1.96 -16.10 -0.56
CA PRO A 259 -0.69 -15.46 -0.89
C PRO A 259 0.47 -16.47 -0.86
N GLY A 260 1.36 -16.41 -1.85
CA GLY A 260 2.42 -17.39 -2.08
C GLY A 260 2.04 -18.53 -3.02
N GLN A 261 0.75 -18.92 -3.07
CA GLN A 261 0.25 -19.92 -4.03
C GLN A 261 -0.47 -19.28 -5.22
N ASP A 262 -1.35 -18.32 -4.95
CA ASP A 262 -2.12 -17.59 -5.98
C ASP A 262 -1.37 -16.38 -6.53
N ALA A 263 -0.46 -15.82 -5.75
CA ALA A 263 0.42 -14.74 -6.17
C ALA A 263 1.70 -14.73 -5.34
N GLY A 264 2.85 -14.51 -5.98
CA GLY A 264 4.06 -14.11 -5.28
C GLY A 264 3.83 -12.82 -4.49
N VAL A 265 4.47 -12.71 -3.33
CA VAL A 265 4.35 -11.57 -2.42
C VAL A 265 5.74 -10.95 -2.27
N GLU A 266 5.83 -9.64 -2.46
CA GLU A 266 7.05 -8.87 -2.23
C GLU A 266 6.78 -7.87 -1.12
N TYR A 267 7.54 -7.94 -0.02
CA TYR A 267 7.40 -7.02 1.11
C TYR A 267 8.32 -5.81 0.92
N LEU A 268 7.72 -4.66 0.64
CA LEU A 268 8.41 -3.39 0.50
C LEU A 268 8.64 -2.77 1.87
N GLN A 269 9.74 -3.15 2.52
CA GLN A 269 10.38 -2.37 3.57
C GLN A 269 11.87 -2.73 3.56
N LEU A 270 12.73 -1.72 3.52
CA LEU A 270 14.16 -1.95 3.46
C LEU A 270 14.67 -2.42 4.84
N ASP A 271 15.36 -3.55 4.89
CA ASP A 271 15.98 -4.03 6.12
C ASP A 271 17.19 -3.15 6.47
N GLU A 272 17.24 -2.60 7.69
CA GLU A 272 18.36 -1.81 8.24
C GLU A 272 19.69 -2.56 8.25
N LEU A 273 19.63 -3.89 8.14
CA LEU A 273 20.79 -4.77 8.05
C LEU A 273 21.29 -5.00 6.62
N SER A 274 20.56 -4.49 5.61
CA SER A 274 20.94 -4.59 4.21
C SER A 274 22.21 -3.79 3.91
N ASP A 275 23.09 -4.37 3.11
CA ASP A 275 24.32 -3.70 2.66
C ASP A 275 23.99 -2.51 1.73
N GLU A 276 22.79 -2.48 1.15
CA GLU A 276 22.28 -1.37 0.31
C GLU A 276 21.52 -0.29 1.08
N TYR A 277 21.32 -0.44 2.40
CA TYR A 277 20.44 0.43 3.20
C TYR A 277 20.84 1.91 3.13
N GLU A 278 22.09 2.20 3.50
CA GLU A 278 22.62 3.57 3.50
C GLU A 278 22.69 4.14 2.06
N ALA A 279 23.07 3.31 1.09
CA ALA A 279 23.18 3.69 -0.32
C ALA A 279 21.83 4.09 -0.93
N PHE A 280 20.75 3.38 -0.57
CA PHE A 280 19.40 3.70 -1.01
C PHE A 280 18.98 5.11 -0.58
N PHE A 281 19.16 5.47 0.70
CA PHE A 281 18.79 6.79 1.21
C PHE A 281 19.71 7.89 0.69
N HIS A 282 20.99 7.59 0.49
CA HIS A 282 21.93 8.52 -0.14
C HIS A 282 21.50 8.85 -1.58
N GLU A 283 21.18 7.84 -2.37
CA GLU A 283 20.69 8.01 -3.75
C GLU A 283 19.35 8.73 -3.81
N LEU A 284 18.43 8.42 -2.87
CA LEU A 284 17.15 9.12 -2.74
C LEU A 284 17.35 10.62 -2.49
N THR A 285 18.25 10.99 -1.57
CA THR A 285 18.59 12.40 -1.32
C THR A 285 19.23 13.04 -2.53
N ARG A 286 20.20 12.38 -3.17
CA ARG A 286 20.88 12.90 -4.36
C ARG A 286 19.89 13.24 -5.46
N LYS A 287 19.03 12.29 -5.84
CA LYS A 287 17.99 12.51 -6.86
C LYS A 287 17.06 13.66 -6.51
N ARG A 288 16.73 13.84 -5.22
CA ARG A 288 15.88 14.95 -4.77
C ARG A 288 16.59 16.30 -4.91
N LEU A 289 17.86 16.38 -4.52
CA LEU A 289 18.66 17.59 -4.66
C LEU A 289 18.90 17.95 -6.13
N GLU A 290 19.20 16.97 -6.99
CA GLU A 290 19.37 17.19 -8.43
C GLU A 290 18.11 17.76 -9.07
N TYR A 291 16.94 17.25 -8.67
CA TYR A 291 15.66 17.77 -9.13
C TYR A 291 15.43 19.23 -8.68
N VAL A 292 15.80 19.57 -7.43
CA VAL A 292 15.61 20.91 -6.88
C VAL A 292 16.60 21.93 -7.46
N PHE A 293 17.87 21.55 -7.59
CA PHE A 293 18.92 22.45 -8.07
C PHE A 293 19.03 22.50 -9.59
N GLY A 294 18.45 21.54 -10.32
CA GLY A 294 18.58 21.45 -11.77
C GLY A 294 20.01 21.15 -12.25
N ARG A 295 20.87 20.64 -11.38
CA ARG A 295 22.27 20.28 -11.67
C ARG A 295 22.62 18.95 -11.03
N TYR A 296 23.65 18.29 -11.58
CA TYR A 296 24.24 17.10 -10.98
C TYR A 296 24.85 17.42 -9.61
N VAL A 297 24.67 16.53 -8.64
CA VAL A 297 25.17 16.68 -7.28
C VAL A 297 26.22 15.60 -7.00
N THR A 298 27.48 16.01 -6.83
CA THR A 298 28.62 15.13 -6.57
C THR A 298 28.72 14.71 -5.11
N ASP A 299 28.47 15.63 -4.18
CA ASP A 299 28.52 15.38 -2.74
C ASP A 299 27.16 15.69 -2.10
N THR A 300 26.31 14.67 -2.08
CA THR A 300 24.93 14.76 -1.57
C THR A 300 24.89 15.20 -0.11
N ILE A 301 25.81 14.70 0.72
CA ILE A 301 25.76 14.89 2.16
C ILE A 301 26.18 16.31 2.48
N SER A 302 27.32 16.78 1.94
CA SER A 302 27.77 18.13 2.27
C SER A 302 26.88 19.21 1.67
N GLU A 303 26.05 18.95 0.67
CA GLU A 303 25.10 19.95 0.14
C GLU A 303 23.96 20.28 1.13
N ILE A 304 23.57 19.33 1.99
CA ILE A 304 22.38 19.49 2.86
C ILE A 304 22.66 19.28 4.36
N PHE A 305 23.63 18.45 4.73
CA PHE A 305 23.96 18.12 6.13
C PHE A 305 25.30 18.72 6.57
N GLU A 306 25.42 19.01 7.86
CA GLU A 306 26.70 19.42 8.46
C GLU A 306 27.73 18.28 8.45
N ASN A 307 27.27 17.02 8.55
CA ASN A 307 28.11 15.84 8.55
C ASN A 307 27.30 14.57 8.23
N GLU A 308 28.03 13.48 7.97
CA GLU A 308 27.45 12.15 7.69
C GLU A 308 26.62 11.59 8.85
N LYS A 309 26.95 11.93 10.11
CA LYS A 309 26.19 11.45 11.28
C LYS A 309 24.75 11.92 11.26
N ALA A 310 24.50 13.16 10.84
CA ALA A 310 23.14 13.69 10.70
C ALA A 310 22.33 12.92 9.63
N PHE A 311 22.96 12.62 8.49
CA PHE A 311 22.36 11.79 7.44
C PHE A 311 22.03 10.38 7.93
N LEU A 312 23.01 9.69 8.53
CA LEU A 312 22.85 8.32 9.01
C LEU A 312 21.76 8.24 10.07
N LEU A 313 21.70 9.22 10.98
CA LEU A 313 20.65 9.27 12.00
C LEU A 313 19.25 9.36 11.35
N ALA A 314 19.09 10.24 10.36
CA ALA A 314 17.83 10.36 9.62
C ALA A 314 17.47 9.08 8.86
N ALA A 315 18.45 8.46 8.19
CA ALA A 315 18.26 7.23 7.42
C ALA A 315 17.86 6.05 8.31
N TYR A 316 18.52 5.84 9.45
CA TYR A 316 18.18 4.76 10.37
C TYR A 316 16.86 5.01 11.10
N CYS A 317 16.58 6.23 11.55
CA CYS A 317 15.29 6.57 12.17
C CYS A 317 14.10 6.45 11.19
N ALA A 318 14.33 6.48 9.88
CA ALA A 318 13.30 6.18 8.89
C ALA A 318 12.89 4.69 8.85
N ASN A 319 13.70 3.80 9.44
CA ASN A 319 13.47 2.36 9.56
C ASN A 319 13.02 1.66 8.26
N GLY A 320 13.69 1.99 7.16
CA GLY A 320 13.42 1.43 5.84
C GLY A 320 12.17 1.97 5.13
N ILE A 321 11.57 3.06 5.66
CA ILE A 321 10.37 3.70 5.10
C ILE A 321 10.76 5.01 4.39
N PRO A 322 10.76 5.06 3.04
CA PRO A 322 11.20 6.24 2.29
C PRO A 322 10.41 7.50 2.61
N ARG A 323 9.10 7.39 2.85
CA ARG A 323 8.27 8.54 3.24
C ARG A 323 8.70 9.12 4.59
N ARG A 324 8.99 8.26 5.58
CA ARG A 324 9.43 8.68 6.92
C ARG A 324 10.76 9.43 6.85
N TYR A 325 11.66 8.96 6.00
CA TYR A 325 12.91 9.68 5.72
C TYR A 325 12.68 11.09 5.19
N LEU A 326 11.81 11.25 4.18
CA LEU A 326 11.48 12.55 3.62
C LEU A 326 10.77 13.47 4.65
N GLU A 327 9.95 12.89 5.52
CA GLU A 327 9.31 13.62 6.63
C GLU A 327 10.36 14.10 7.65
N ILE A 328 11.32 13.25 8.03
CA ILE A 328 12.47 13.62 8.89
C ILE A 328 13.28 14.74 8.23
N LEU A 329 13.62 14.61 6.95
CA LEU A 329 14.38 15.63 6.22
C LEU A 329 13.65 16.98 6.21
N LYS A 330 12.35 16.98 5.86
CA LYS A 330 11.53 18.20 5.83
C LYS A 330 11.50 18.85 7.21
N GLN A 331 11.20 18.09 8.27
CA GLN A 331 11.11 18.64 9.62
C GLN A 331 12.49 19.13 10.11
N SER A 332 13.57 18.46 9.74
CA SER A 332 14.93 18.89 10.08
C SER A 332 15.29 20.20 9.39
N TYR A 333 14.86 20.39 8.14
CA TYR A 333 14.99 21.65 7.43
C TYR A 333 14.13 22.76 8.06
N ASP A 334 12.90 22.45 8.48
CA ASP A 334 12.04 23.42 9.16
C ASP A 334 12.68 23.87 10.50
N ASN A 335 13.28 22.94 11.26
CA ASN A 335 14.02 23.24 12.49
C ASN A 335 15.27 24.11 12.19
N LEU A 336 16.00 23.80 11.11
CA LEU A 336 17.12 24.59 10.64
C LEU A 336 16.70 26.04 10.35
N CYS A 337 15.61 26.24 9.61
CA CYS A 337 15.07 27.56 9.30
C CYS A 337 14.70 28.35 10.57
N GLN A 338 14.09 27.68 11.55
CA GLN A 338 13.71 28.31 12.83
C GLN A 338 14.94 28.78 13.63
N ARG A 339 16.00 27.98 13.71
CA ARG A 339 17.22 28.37 14.44
C ARG A 339 18.11 29.36 13.68
N SER A 340 18.01 29.39 12.35
CA SER A 340 18.93 30.13 11.51
C SER A 340 18.63 31.63 11.43
N GLY A 341 17.38 32.04 11.68
CA GLY A 341 16.96 33.43 11.56
C GLY A 341 17.15 34.00 10.15
N SER A 342 17.13 35.32 10.02
CA SER A 342 17.37 36.07 8.77
C SER A 342 18.86 36.25 8.43
N GLU A 343 19.72 35.31 8.83
CA GLU A 343 21.16 35.36 8.55
C GLU A 343 21.46 34.97 7.09
N ARG A 344 22.46 35.63 6.49
CA ARG A 344 22.87 35.44 5.08
C ARG A 344 23.75 34.20 4.83
N GLU A 345 24.11 33.44 5.86
CA GLU A 345 24.97 32.26 5.71
C GLU A 345 24.19 31.01 5.28
N LEU A 346 24.77 30.25 4.35
CA LEU A 346 24.27 28.93 3.96
C LEU A 346 24.51 27.94 5.12
N LYS A 347 23.50 27.76 5.96
CA LYS A 347 23.51 26.77 7.02
C LYS A 347 23.01 25.40 6.52
N LYS A 348 23.48 24.34 7.18
CA LYS A 348 23.16 22.95 6.84
C LYS A 348 22.46 22.27 8.01
N ILE A 349 21.78 21.18 7.72
CA ILE A 349 21.04 20.40 8.73
C ILE A 349 22.05 19.75 9.68
N SER A 350 21.96 20.10 10.96
CA SER A 350 22.77 19.53 12.03
C SER A 350 22.20 18.21 12.53
N GLN A 351 22.99 17.45 13.28
CA GLN A 351 22.48 16.27 13.99
C GLN A 351 21.35 16.63 14.98
N LYS A 352 21.43 17.80 15.65
CA LYS A 352 20.39 18.26 16.57
C LYS A 352 19.06 18.56 15.88
N ASP A 353 19.13 19.10 14.66
CA ASP A 353 17.93 19.37 13.85
C ASP A 353 17.20 18.05 13.52
N VAL A 354 17.98 17.00 13.19
CA VAL A 354 17.46 15.64 12.94
C VAL A 354 16.92 15.00 14.21
N GLU A 355 17.63 15.07 15.33
CA GLU A 355 17.16 14.54 16.61
C GLU A 355 15.82 15.17 16.99
N SER A 356 15.70 16.50 16.91
CA SER A 356 14.45 17.21 17.18
C SER A 356 13.33 16.80 16.21
N ALA A 357 13.64 16.63 14.92
CA ALA A 357 12.68 16.17 13.93
C ALA A 357 12.16 14.75 14.25
N VAL A 358 13.05 13.84 14.66
CA VAL A 358 12.68 12.49 15.09
C VAL A 358 11.74 12.54 16.29
N GLN A 359 12.00 13.40 17.29
CA GLN A 359 11.08 13.55 18.43
C GLN A 359 9.69 14.02 17.99
N THR A 360 9.61 15.03 17.11
CA THR A 360 8.34 15.54 16.59
C THR A 360 7.56 14.48 15.81
N ILE A 361 8.24 13.68 14.99
CA ILE A 361 7.60 12.63 14.18
C ILE A 361 7.15 11.46 15.05
N ALA A 362 7.98 11.03 16.01
CA ALA A 362 7.63 9.99 16.96
C ALA A 362 6.34 10.35 17.72
N ALA A 363 6.29 11.54 18.33
CA ALA A 363 5.13 11.99 19.11
C ALA A 363 3.90 12.31 18.23
N GLY A 364 4.10 12.99 17.10
CA GLY A 364 2.99 13.53 16.30
C GLY A 364 2.42 12.59 15.24
N GLN A 365 3.20 11.60 14.78
CA GLN A 365 2.81 10.75 13.64
C GLN A 365 2.78 9.26 13.95
N ILE A 366 3.78 8.78 14.70
CA ILE A 366 3.88 7.36 15.07
C ILE A 366 2.97 7.07 16.27
N LEU A 367 3.10 7.84 17.35
CA LEU A 367 2.29 7.75 18.58
C LEU A 367 1.02 8.62 18.52
N ALA A 368 0.37 8.69 17.35
CA ALA A 368 -0.76 9.58 17.16
C ALA A 368 -2.04 9.02 17.81
N GLN A 369 -2.63 9.77 18.75
CA GLN A 369 -3.83 9.37 19.52
C GLN A 369 -5.07 9.09 18.66
N ASN A 370 -5.16 9.65 17.46
CA ASN A 370 -6.25 9.37 16.54
C ASN A 370 -6.10 8.03 15.79
N LYS A 371 -4.99 7.31 15.99
CA LYS A 371 -4.69 6.05 15.30
C LYS A 371 -4.41 4.89 16.23
N LEU A 372 -4.02 5.14 17.47
CA LEU A 372 -3.71 4.13 18.48
C LEU A 372 -4.72 4.25 19.62
N ASP A 373 -5.17 3.11 20.15
CA ASP A 373 -6.03 3.08 21.33
C ASP A 373 -5.21 3.05 22.64
N ASP A 374 -5.89 3.17 23.79
CA ASP A 374 -5.25 3.16 25.10
C ASP A 374 -4.48 1.87 25.39
N ASP A 375 -4.92 0.73 24.84
CA ASP A 375 -4.24 -0.54 25.04
C ASP A 375 -2.96 -0.59 24.18
N ASP A 376 -3.00 -0.08 22.94
CA ASP A 376 -1.81 0.09 22.08
C ASP A 376 -0.74 0.94 22.77
N PHE A 377 -1.12 2.08 23.36
CA PHE A 377 -0.20 2.96 24.09
C PHE A 377 0.44 2.23 25.28
N LYS A 378 -0.35 1.51 26.07
CA LYS A 378 0.17 0.75 27.23
C LYS A 378 1.12 -0.37 26.80
N ILE A 379 0.82 -1.04 25.69
CA ILE A 379 1.69 -2.09 25.13
C ILE A 379 3.03 -1.49 24.71
N ILE A 380 3.03 -0.40 23.92
CA ILE A 380 4.27 0.17 23.40
C ILE A 380 5.12 0.78 24.50
N GLU A 381 4.51 1.44 25.50
CA GLU A 381 5.22 1.99 26.66
C GLU A 381 5.93 0.89 27.47
N GLU A 382 5.26 -0.23 27.72
CA GLU A 382 5.83 -1.34 28.47
C GLU A 382 6.95 -2.05 27.67
N ILE A 383 6.77 -2.22 26.35
CA ILE A 383 7.84 -2.71 25.45
C ILE A 383 9.06 -1.78 25.53
N SER A 384 8.88 -0.48 25.31
CA SER A 384 9.94 0.53 25.36
C SER A 384 10.65 0.53 26.72
N LYS A 385 9.89 0.46 27.81
CA LYS A 385 10.42 0.43 29.19
C LYS A 385 11.26 -0.82 29.47
N ARG A 386 10.81 -2.00 29.05
CA ARG A 386 11.56 -3.26 29.22
C ARG A 386 12.84 -3.26 28.41
N ILE A 387 12.78 -2.83 27.14
CA ILE A 387 13.95 -2.67 26.27
C ILE A 387 14.96 -1.69 26.88
N ARG A 388 14.50 -0.50 27.30
CA ARG A 388 15.35 0.50 27.97
C ARG A 388 16.05 -0.06 29.19
N THR A 389 15.32 -0.76 30.05
CA THR A 389 15.85 -1.30 31.31
C THR A 389 16.94 -2.33 31.03
N ARG A 390 16.71 -3.21 30.05
CA ARG A 390 17.71 -4.17 29.60
C ARG A 390 18.95 -3.47 29.04
N ASN A 391 18.79 -2.53 28.13
CA ASN A 391 19.93 -1.85 27.49
C ASN A 391 20.79 -1.11 28.52
N LYS A 392 20.18 -0.41 29.50
CA LYS A 392 20.93 0.23 30.60
C LYS A 392 21.71 -0.77 31.46
N LYS A 393 21.11 -1.93 31.74
CA LYS A 393 21.79 -3.01 32.48
C LYS A 393 22.98 -3.54 31.67
N THR A 394 22.77 -3.84 30.40
CA THR A 394 23.82 -4.29 29.47
C THR A 394 24.96 -3.29 29.37
N GLU A 395 24.69 -1.99 29.27
CA GLU A 395 25.70 -0.94 29.25
C GLU A 395 26.56 -0.90 30.52
N THR A 396 25.94 -1.18 31.67
CA THR A 396 26.65 -1.23 32.95
C THR A 396 27.55 -2.46 33.00
N GLU A 397 27.04 -3.62 32.59
CA GLU A 397 27.79 -4.89 32.59
C GLU A 397 28.90 -4.95 31.54
N ASN A 398 28.75 -4.26 30.41
CA ASN A 398 29.71 -4.30 29.31
C ASN A 398 31.02 -3.57 29.62
N LYS A 399 31.07 -2.72 30.65
CA LYS A 399 32.28 -1.98 31.02
C LYS A 399 33.46 -2.89 31.34
N ASP A 400 33.16 -4.08 31.87
CA ASP A 400 34.15 -5.03 32.38
C ASP A 400 34.22 -6.31 31.52
N LYS A 401 33.49 -6.38 30.40
CA LYS A 401 33.43 -7.58 29.53
C LYS A 401 34.36 -7.45 28.32
N PRO A 402 35.16 -8.48 28.01
CA PRO A 402 36.00 -8.50 26.81
C PRO A 402 35.17 -8.57 25.51
N GLU A 403 34.01 -9.22 25.56
CA GLU A 403 33.02 -9.24 24.48
C GLU A 403 31.73 -8.56 24.96
N PRO A 404 31.49 -7.29 24.56
CA PRO A 404 30.30 -6.55 24.94
C PRO A 404 29.04 -7.21 24.36
N ILE A 405 27.99 -7.29 25.19
CA ILE A 405 26.66 -7.70 24.72
C ILE A 405 26.06 -6.53 23.93
N PRO A 406 25.59 -6.72 22.69
CA PRO A 406 25.02 -5.63 21.90
C PRO A 406 23.74 -5.10 22.53
N ALA A 407 23.49 -3.79 22.43
CA ALA A 407 22.19 -3.21 22.76
C ALA A 407 21.12 -3.79 21.85
N ASN A 408 19.91 -3.98 22.37
CA ASN A 408 18.86 -4.71 21.67
C ASN A 408 17.61 -3.85 21.49
N VAL A 409 16.96 -3.97 20.34
CA VAL A 409 15.63 -3.41 20.02
C VAL A 409 14.69 -4.47 19.42
N TYR A 410 15.18 -5.70 19.30
CA TYR A 410 14.44 -6.85 18.80
C TYR A 410 13.78 -7.63 19.94
N PHE A 411 12.63 -8.22 19.66
CA PHE A 411 11.92 -9.06 20.62
C PHE A 411 11.09 -10.11 19.90
N THR A 412 10.73 -11.17 20.62
CA THR A 412 9.80 -12.20 20.16
C THR A 412 8.50 -12.13 20.92
N ILE A 413 7.43 -12.57 20.26
CA ILE A 413 6.16 -12.86 20.91
C ILE A 413 5.58 -14.18 20.39
N SER A 414 4.65 -14.74 21.16
CA SER A 414 3.88 -15.90 20.75
C SER A 414 2.93 -15.57 19.58
N ARG A 415 2.67 -16.55 18.70
CA ARG A 415 1.77 -16.38 17.55
C ARG A 415 0.33 -16.04 17.96
N SER A 416 -0.13 -16.55 19.12
CA SER A 416 -1.48 -16.30 19.64
C SER A 416 -1.69 -14.85 20.11
N GLN A 417 -0.60 -14.15 20.45
CA GLN A 417 -0.64 -12.75 20.90
C GLN A 417 -0.40 -11.74 19.79
N PHE A 418 0.05 -12.19 18.61
CA PHE A 418 0.44 -11.32 17.50
C PHE A 418 -0.68 -10.41 16.99
N SER A 419 -1.93 -10.89 17.01
CA SER A 419 -3.09 -10.07 16.62
C SER A 419 -3.23 -8.81 17.47
N LYS A 420 -2.79 -8.82 18.74
CA LYS A 420 -2.82 -7.67 19.64
C LYS A 420 -1.85 -6.55 19.23
N LEU A 421 -0.89 -6.82 18.33
CA LEU A 421 0.08 -5.83 17.84
C LEU A 421 -0.24 -5.29 16.44
N THR A 422 -1.38 -5.69 15.87
CA THR A 422 -1.76 -5.36 14.48
C THR A 422 -1.72 -3.86 14.21
N ASN A 423 -2.31 -3.06 15.10
CA ASN A 423 -2.39 -1.62 14.91
C ASN A 423 -1.00 -0.95 15.06
N LEU A 424 -0.23 -1.37 16.07
CA LEU A 424 1.17 -0.92 16.25
C LEU A 424 2.06 -1.23 15.04
N LEU A 425 1.89 -2.38 14.41
CA LEU A 425 2.56 -2.74 13.15
C LEU A 425 2.14 -1.84 11.99
N LEU A 426 0.84 -1.57 11.84
CA LEU A 426 0.32 -0.70 10.78
C LEU A 426 0.81 0.75 10.89
N GLN A 427 0.92 1.27 12.11
CA GLN A 427 1.47 2.61 12.35
C GLN A 427 3.00 2.65 12.26
N GLY A 428 3.67 1.49 12.16
CA GLY A 428 5.12 1.39 12.15
C GLY A 428 5.74 1.81 13.48
N CYS A 429 5.07 1.48 14.59
CA CYS A 429 5.64 1.52 15.95
C CYS A 429 6.52 0.29 16.20
N ILE A 430 6.13 -0.84 15.59
CA ILE A 430 6.81 -2.12 15.62
C ILE A 430 6.96 -2.60 14.18
N HIS A 431 8.01 -3.35 13.90
CA HIS A 431 8.30 -3.88 12.56
C HIS A 431 8.41 -5.41 12.58
N ASP A 432 7.76 -6.07 11.62
CA ASP A 432 7.79 -7.52 11.45
C ASP A 432 9.10 -7.94 10.76
N LYS A 433 10.12 -8.21 11.57
CA LYS A 433 11.43 -8.66 11.08
C LYS A 433 11.40 -10.09 10.56
N GLY A 434 10.34 -10.86 10.86
CA GLY A 434 10.11 -12.16 10.22
C GLY A 434 9.99 -12.04 8.69
N ARG A 435 9.51 -10.90 8.18
CA ARG A 435 9.34 -10.64 6.74
C ARG A 435 10.54 -9.98 6.06
N THR A 436 11.30 -9.18 6.79
CA THR A 436 12.41 -8.40 6.22
C THR A 436 13.77 -9.04 6.43
N ARG A 437 13.94 -9.89 7.46
CA ARG A 437 15.26 -10.42 7.84
C ARG A 437 15.97 -11.08 6.67
N LEU A 438 17.26 -10.78 6.55
CA LEU A 438 18.13 -11.40 5.56
C LEU A 438 18.33 -12.88 5.86
N ARG A 439 18.19 -13.73 4.83
CA ARG A 439 18.35 -15.20 4.95
C ARG A 439 19.71 -15.62 5.52
N LYS A 440 20.77 -14.84 5.28
CA LYS A 440 22.13 -15.08 5.80
C LYS A 440 22.22 -15.09 7.34
N TYR A 441 21.23 -14.53 8.02
CA TYR A 441 21.16 -14.50 9.49
C TYR A 441 20.16 -15.50 10.07
N TYR A 442 19.64 -16.42 9.25
CA TYR A 442 18.77 -17.49 9.73
C TYR A 442 19.60 -18.57 10.44
N LYS A 443 19.25 -18.88 11.68
CA LYS A 443 19.84 -19.96 12.47
C LYS A 443 18.75 -20.89 12.99
N GLU A 444 18.99 -22.20 12.99
CA GLU A 444 18.03 -23.19 13.49
C GLU A 444 17.75 -23.04 14.99
N GLU A 445 18.78 -22.70 15.78
CA GLU A 445 18.68 -22.38 17.21
C GLU A 445 18.27 -20.90 17.48
N GLY A 446 17.87 -20.17 16.45
CA GLY A 446 17.53 -18.75 16.54
C GLY A 446 16.20 -18.46 17.26
N ALA A 447 15.86 -17.18 17.37
CA ALA A 447 14.66 -16.64 18.01
C ALA A 447 13.41 -17.54 17.91
N HIS A 448 12.89 -17.96 19.07
CA HIS A 448 11.64 -18.72 19.19
C HIS A 448 10.44 -17.76 19.19
N GLY A 449 9.62 -17.78 18.13
CA GLY A 449 8.41 -16.95 18.02
C GLY A 449 8.41 -16.04 16.81
N ILE A 450 7.53 -15.03 16.79
CA ILE A 450 7.52 -14.01 15.74
C ILE A 450 8.51 -12.93 16.11
N LEU A 451 9.55 -12.77 15.29
CA LEU A 451 10.60 -11.76 15.49
C LEU A 451 10.10 -10.38 15.09
N LEU A 452 10.15 -9.46 16.03
CA LEU A 452 9.71 -8.08 15.93
C LEU A 452 10.84 -7.12 16.33
N MET A 453 10.68 -5.85 15.96
CA MET A 453 11.60 -4.77 16.30
C MET A 453 10.83 -3.53 16.71
N LEU A 454 11.25 -2.89 17.80
CA LEU A 454 10.78 -1.55 18.17
C LEU A 454 11.32 -0.54 17.15
N ASP A 455 10.45 0.33 16.64
CA ASP A 455 10.85 1.36 15.68
C ASP A 455 12.04 2.20 16.19
N LEU A 456 13.00 2.52 15.33
CA LEU A 456 14.22 3.23 15.74
C LEU A 456 13.96 4.70 16.11
N SER A 457 12.97 5.36 15.49
CA SER A 457 12.56 6.70 15.92
C SER A 457 11.94 6.65 17.32
N LEU A 458 11.06 5.68 17.59
CA LEU A 458 10.48 5.48 18.92
C LEU A 458 11.54 5.09 19.96
N SER A 459 12.47 4.21 19.59
CA SER A 459 13.55 3.78 20.48
C SER A 459 14.42 4.96 20.93
N LEU A 460 14.65 5.93 20.04
CA LEU A 460 15.37 7.17 20.34
C LEU A 460 14.52 8.17 21.14
N TYR A 461 13.21 8.23 20.87
CA TYR A 461 12.24 9.09 21.56
C TYR A 461 12.04 8.68 23.03
N ASP A 462 11.73 7.41 23.30
CA ASP A 462 11.49 6.89 24.66
C ASP A 462 12.79 6.66 25.46
N GLY A 463 13.95 6.85 24.81
CA GLY A 463 15.27 6.58 25.38
C GLY A 463 15.53 5.10 25.62
N ALA A 464 14.89 4.21 24.85
CA ALA A 464 15.22 2.78 24.82
C ALA A 464 16.63 2.54 24.24
N VAL A 465 17.06 3.43 23.35
CA VAL A 465 18.42 3.54 22.83
C VAL A 465 19.05 4.84 23.35
N ASP A 466 20.30 4.78 23.81
CA ASP A 466 21.05 5.98 24.21
C ASP A 466 21.37 6.83 22.98
N LYS A 467 20.93 8.09 22.99
CA LYS A 467 21.18 9.08 21.93
C LYS A 467 22.67 9.23 21.60
N ARG A 468 23.55 9.13 22.59
CA ARG A 468 25.01 9.27 22.41
C ARG A 468 25.62 8.11 21.61
N ARG A 469 25.04 6.92 21.73
CA ARG A 469 25.48 5.68 21.08
C ARG A 469 24.57 5.25 19.93
N ALA A 470 23.55 6.04 19.59
CA ALA A 470 22.49 5.63 18.67
C ALA A 470 23.04 5.11 17.33
N LEU A 471 24.00 5.81 16.73
CA LEU A 471 24.61 5.39 15.47
C LEU A 471 25.44 4.11 15.59
N ASP A 472 26.20 3.96 16.69
CA ASP A 472 26.95 2.72 16.94
C ASP A 472 25.99 1.55 17.08
N ILE A 473 24.90 1.76 17.82
CA ILE A 473 23.86 0.75 18.00
C ILE A 473 23.24 0.37 16.65
N PHE A 474 22.82 1.36 15.86
CA PHE A 474 22.16 1.12 14.57
C PHE A 474 23.07 0.45 13.54
N LYS A 475 24.36 0.81 13.50
CA LYS A 475 25.31 0.28 12.51
C LYS A 475 25.94 -1.05 12.92
N GLN A 476 26.23 -1.22 14.21
CA GLN A 476 27.01 -2.33 14.74
C GLN A 476 26.15 -3.28 15.58
N ASP A 477 25.56 -2.82 16.68
CA ASP A 477 24.85 -3.69 17.62
C ASP A 477 23.67 -4.42 16.94
N LEU A 478 22.94 -3.76 16.02
CA LEU A 478 21.86 -4.44 15.26
C LEU A 478 22.38 -5.60 14.41
N LYS A 479 23.52 -5.40 13.74
CA LYS A 479 24.16 -6.45 12.92
C LYS A 479 24.70 -7.58 13.79
N ASP A 480 25.25 -7.27 14.95
CA ASP A 480 25.78 -8.28 15.87
C ASP A 480 24.66 -9.10 16.51
N ASN A 481 23.52 -8.47 16.85
CA ASN A 481 22.30 -9.18 17.23
C ASN A 481 21.84 -10.14 16.13
N ALA A 482 21.82 -9.72 14.87
CA ALA A 482 21.39 -10.58 13.78
C ALA A 482 22.38 -11.74 13.53
N LYS A 483 23.69 -11.46 13.54
CA LYS A 483 24.75 -12.47 13.40
C LYS A 483 24.74 -13.51 14.52
N SER A 484 24.29 -13.14 15.72
CA SER A 484 24.13 -14.10 16.82
C SER A 484 22.87 -14.98 16.69
N GLY A 485 22.03 -14.76 15.66
CA GLY A 485 20.74 -15.44 15.54
C GLY A 485 19.66 -14.83 16.43
N TYR A 486 19.84 -13.56 16.82
CA TYR A 486 19.00 -12.82 17.76
C TYR A 486 19.01 -13.41 19.18
N LEU A 487 20.14 -13.97 19.62
CA LEU A 487 20.31 -14.58 20.94
C LEU A 487 19.94 -13.61 22.09
N TYR A 488 20.18 -12.31 21.88
CA TYR A 488 19.93 -11.28 22.89
C TYR A 488 18.54 -10.61 22.75
N CYS A 489 17.65 -11.14 21.90
CA CYS A 489 16.28 -10.66 21.85
C CYS A 489 15.54 -10.96 23.16
N GLN A 490 14.50 -10.17 23.47
CA GLN A 490 13.63 -10.45 24.62
C GLN A 490 12.42 -11.24 24.17
N ASP A 491 12.04 -12.26 24.93
CA ASP A 491 10.75 -12.93 24.70
C ASP A 491 9.67 -12.28 25.56
N PHE A 492 8.65 -11.72 24.92
CA PHE A 492 7.57 -11.02 25.59
C PHE A 492 6.29 -11.84 25.57
N ASP A 493 5.82 -12.16 26.78
CA ASP A 493 4.44 -12.56 27.02
C ASP A 493 3.62 -11.31 27.34
N LEU A 494 2.77 -10.89 26.39
CA LEU A 494 1.94 -9.69 26.55
C LEU A 494 1.01 -9.78 27.76
N ASN A 495 0.62 -10.98 28.21
CA ASN A 495 -0.25 -11.15 29.37
C ASN A 495 0.47 -10.86 30.70
N GLN A 496 1.80 -10.81 30.71
CA GLN A 496 2.62 -10.47 31.87
C GLN A 496 2.92 -8.97 31.96
N PHE A 497 2.32 -8.16 31.09
CA PHE A 497 2.51 -6.71 31.11
C PHE A 497 1.78 -6.13 32.31
N ASP A 498 2.45 -5.22 33.03
CA ASP A 498 1.99 -4.77 34.34
C ASP A 498 0.61 -4.11 34.30
N TYR A 499 0.26 -3.42 33.21
CA TYR A 499 -1.03 -2.77 33.07
C TYR A 499 -2.22 -3.73 32.94
N LEU A 500 -1.98 -4.99 32.53
CA LEU A 500 -3.01 -6.03 32.47
C LEU A 500 -3.23 -6.72 33.82
N LYS A 501 -2.30 -6.58 34.77
CA LYS A 501 -2.46 -7.11 36.14
C LYS A 501 -3.48 -6.32 36.97
N TYR A 502 -3.90 -5.15 36.48
CA TYR A 502 -4.83 -4.23 37.14
C TYR A 502 -6.14 -4.00 36.36
N LYS A 503 -6.40 -4.80 35.30
CA LYS A 503 -7.74 -4.96 34.71
C LYS A 503 -8.45 -6.10 35.43
#